data_AF-A0A9E3LA76-F1
#
_entry.id   AF-A0A9E3LA76-F1
#
_cell.length_a   1.000
_cell.length_b   1.000
_cell.length_c   1.000
_cell.angle_alpha   90.00
_cell.angle_beta   90.00
_cell.angle_gamma   90.00
#
_symmetry.space_group_name_H-M   'P 1'
#
loop_
_entity.id
_entity.type
_entity.pdbx_description
1 polymer ?
#
loop_
_entity_poly.entity_id
_entity_poly.type
_entity_poly.pdbx_seq_one_letter_code
_entity_poly.pdbx_strand_id
1 'polypeptide(L)'
;MSYQVFARKYRPQVFDDVLGQDHVVQTLKNAIQQRRLAHAYLFVGPRGTGKTSTARILAKGLNCVHGPTPNPCGVCDSCREIAQGISLDVLEIDGASNNSVDQIRELRDNVRFAPVRGRYKLYIIDEVHMLSTQAFNALLKTLEEPPEHVIFVFATTEVHKVLPTILSRCQRFDLRRIPTQVIARHLAFIAEQESVKLSQAAAEAIAVAADGGLRDAESMLDQLVAFCGHDVGEKEVLEVFGLTSERVVTDIFRAMVARNAAEALTLIDRQAEAGKDFGRLLADLLVFARSLLVFKVEPAALRDEVSEAARTALEELQPQLETDELLRLIQQLAETESVLKWSANKRMHLEIGVIRAVQSLEEVGLDSVLQALQDLRSSGQTGAKPPVAAPARKVHPAAPKAVAQPVPAKPPESRPVAEKSPAPAASDGKTPTGESSPAKVTPVAEAQPQPSPAAEPAEADQRRKADATPDGGLSKAATRADAPATPASQDPAQAPPADAPPLQELWPKLLGEIRTKRPLILSWLEKAVPLGTEDGVFRLGFPESETLTLESLMRANNRKFIETALSQLLGRPYRLEAEIRAGLGPVAAAPRAEADPTEVFKNDPLIRKALEIFRAEIQAAEPG
;
A
#
# COMPACT_ATOMS: atom_id res chain seq x y z
N MET A 1 4.49 23.70 28.98
CA MET A 1 4.13 22.32 28.62
C MET A 1 4.51 22.11 27.16
N SER A 2 5.22 21.03 26.83
CA SER A 2 5.52 20.70 25.43
C SER A 2 4.22 20.45 24.67
N TYR A 3 4.06 21.04 23.48
CA TYR A 3 2.95 20.76 22.60
C TYR A 3 2.85 19.25 22.34
N GLN A 4 1.65 18.69 22.48
CA GLN A 4 1.38 17.27 22.25
C GLN A 4 0.25 17.17 21.23
N VAL A 5 0.55 16.51 20.11
CA VAL A 5 -0.39 16.25 19.02
C VAL A 5 -1.68 15.62 19.56
N PHE A 6 -2.84 16.06 19.07
CA PHE A 6 -4.15 15.58 19.52
C PHE A 6 -4.28 14.05 19.50
N ALA A 7 -3.77 13.40 18.45
CA ALA A 7 -3.74 11.94 18.32
C ALA A 7 -3.03 11.19 19.47
N ARG A 8 -2.17 11.88 20.21
CA ARG A 8 -1.52 11.33 21.43
C ARG A 8 -2.21 11.82 22.70
N LYS A 9 -2.69 13.06 22.74
CA LYS A 9 -3.34 13.68 23.90
C LYS A 9 -4.69 13.02 24.23
N TYR A 10 -5.51 12.78 23.20
CA TYR A 10 -6.86 12.20 23.32
C TYR A 10 -6.89 10.69 23.16
N ARG A 11 -5.72 10.03 23.22
CA ARG A 11 -5.65 8.57 23.11
C ARG A 11 -6.48 7.93 24.23
N PRO A 12 -7.42 7.01 23.91
CA PRO A 12 -8.27 6.33 24.89
C PRO A 12 -7.47 5.75 26.06
N GLN A 13 -7.90 6.05 27.29
CA GLN A 13 -7.21 5.57 28.50
C GLN A 13 -7.97 4.42 29.18
N VAL A 14 -9.30 4.40 29.04
CA VAL A 14 -10.18 3.32 29.49
C VAL A 14 -10.98 2.75 28.33
N PHE A 15 -11.62 1.59 28.55
CA PHE A 15 -12.40 0.92 27.50
C PHE A 15 -13.61 1.74 27.04
N ASP A 16 -14.19 2.56 27.91
CA ASP A 16 -15.35 3.40 27.58
C ASP A 16 -15.01 4.57 26.63
N ASP A 17 -13.72 4.92 26.52
CA ASP A 17 -13.25 5.95 25.60
C ASP A 17 -13.03 5.40 24.17
N VAL A 18 -13.14 4.07 23.97
CA VAL A 18 -12.88 3.44 22.67
C VAL A 18 -14.12 3.55 21.79
N LEU A 19 -14.03 4.39 20.76
CA LEU A 19 -15.16 4.69 19.89
C LEU A 19 -15.41 3.63 18.81
N GLY A 20 -16.68 3.25 18.64
CA GLY A 20 -17.15 2.42 17.52
C GLY A 20 -16.80 0.94 17.60
N GLN A 21 -16.34 0.45 18.76
CA GLN A 21 -15.89 -0.93 18.97
C GLN A 21 -16.60 -1.63 20.15
N ASP A 22 -17.89 -1.35 20.35
CA ASP A 22 -18.66 -1.79 21.51
C ASP A 22 -18.62 -3.31 21.71
N HIS A 23 -18.68 -4.09 20.62
CA HIS A 23 -18.64 -5.56 20.67
C HIS A 23 -17.30 -6.10 21.19
N VAL A 24 -16.18 -5.48 20.78
CA VAL A 24 -14.83 -5.87 21.24
C VAL A 24 -14.66 -5.48 22.70
N VAL A 25 -15.00 -4.22 23.02
CA VAL A 25 -14.88 -3.66 24.37
C VAL A 25 -15.68 -4.49 25.37
N GLN A 26 -16.95 -4.78 25.09
CA GLN A 26 -17.79 -5.55 26.00
C GLN A 26 -17.25 -6.96 26.23
N THR A 27 -16.76 -7.61 25.18
CA THR A 27 -16.19 -8.96 25.28
C THR A 27 -14.93 -8.98 26.15
N LEU A 28 -14.04 -8.00 25.97
CA LEU A 28 -12.84 -7.87 26.80
C LEU A 28 -13.17 -7.54 28.26
N LYS A 29 -14.13 -6.64 28.50
CA LYS A 29 -14.63 -6.34 29.85
C LYS A 29 -15.14 -7.60 30.55
N ASN A 30 -15.97 -8.38 29.86
CA ASN A 30 -16.51 -9.64 30.37
C ASN A 30 -15.40 -10.67 30.64
N ALA A 31 -14.41 -10.81 29.74
CA ALA A 31 -13.29 -11.73 29.91
C ALA A 31 -12.46 -11.42 31.17
N ILE A 32 -12.21 -10.13 31.44
CA ILE A 32 -11.49 -9.68 32.63
C ILE A 32 -12.31 -9.97 33.90
N GLN A 33 -13.60 -9.60 33.91
CA GLN A 33 -14.49 -9.82 35.06
C GLN A 33 -14.64 -11.30 35.41
N GLN A 34 -14.77 -12.15 34.39
CA GLN A 34 -14.92 -13.60 34.56
C GLN A 34 -13.58 -14.32 34.77
N ARG A 35 -12.44 -13.61 34.73
CA ARG A 35 -11.08 -14.18 34.76
C ARG A 35 -10.85 -15.27 33.71
N ARG A 36 -11.50 -15.14 32.55
CA ARG A 36 -11.36 -16.04 31.40
C ARG A 36 -10.48 -15.37 30.35
N LEU A 37 -9.21 -15.21 30.67
CA LEU A 37 -8.22 -14.58 29.80
C LEU A 37 -7.64 -15.61 28.84
N ALA A 38 -7.51 -15.25 27.57
CA ALA A 38 -6.74 -16.01 26.60
C ALA A 38 -5.24 -15.70 26.78
N HIS A 39 -4.40 -16.66 26.43
CA HIS A 39 -2.95 -16.46 26.41
C HIS A 39 -2.49 -15.62 25.20
N ALA A 40 -3.31 -15.52 24.15
CA ALA A 40 -3.02 -14.73 22.96
C ALA A 40 -4.28 -14.06 22.38
N TYR A 41 -4.15 -12.77 22.07
CA TYR A 41 -5.18 -11.94 21.45
C TYR A 41 -4.70 -11.44 20.09
N LEU A 42 -5.59 -11.38 19.10
CA LEU A 42 -5.30 -10.80 17.79
C LEU A 42 -6.33 -9.72 17.43
N PHE A 43 -5.90 -8.47 17.42
CA PHE A 43 -6.67 -7.32 16.97
C PHE A 43 -6.46 -7.08 15.48
N VAL A 44 -7.52 -7.21 14.71
CA VAL A 44 -7.52 -7.03 13.25
C VAL A 44 -8.34 -5.80 12.90
N GLY A 45 -7.86 -4.99 11.96
CA GLY A 45 -8.68 -3.92 11.41
C GLY A 45 -7.86 -2.82 10.75
N PRO A 46 -8.51 -1.89 10.03
CA PRO A 46 -7.85 -0.75 9.39
C PRO A 46 -6.98 0.08 10.34
N ARG A 47 -6.10 0.90 9.79
CA ARG A 47 -5.31 1.85 10.57
C ARG A 47 -6.24 2.84 11.30
N GLY A 48 -5.86 3.27 12.50
CA GLY A 48 -6.62 4.27 13.25
C GLY A 48 -7.90 3.80 13.95
N THR A 49 -8.29 2.51 13.86
CA THR A 49 -9.49 1.97 14.54
C THR A 49 -9.32 1.68 16.03
N GLY A 50 -8.12 1.87 16.58
CA GLY A 50 -7.85 1.73 18.02
C GLY A 50 -7.15 0.44 18.45
N LYS A 51 -6.67 -0.43 17.55
CA LYS A 51 -6.02 -1.73 17.87
C LYS A 51 -5.01 -1.65 19.02
N THR A 52 -3.95 -0.86 18.86
CA THR A 52 -2.87 -0.69 19.84
C THR A 52 -3.36 0.02 21.10
N SER A 53 -4.34 0.92 21.00
CA SER A 53 -4.94 1.58 22.16
C SER A 53 -5.73 0.59 23.01
N THR A 54 -6.56 -0.26 22.40
CA THR A 54 -7.29 -1.35 23.07
C THR A 54 -6.32 -2.34 23.72
N ALA A 55 -5.22 -2.68 23.05
CA ALA A 55 -4.16 -3.52 23.62
C ALA A 55 -3.55 -2.93 24.90
N ARG A 56 -3.25 -1.62 24.91
CA ARG A 56 -2.74 -0.94 26.11
C ARG A 56 -3.77 -0.86 27.22
N ILE A 57 -5.05 -0.63 26.89
CA ILE A 57 -6.13 -0.60 27.89
C ILE A 57 -6.29 -1.98 28.53
N LEU A 58 -6.23 -3.06 27.74
CA LEU A 58 -6.21 -4.43 28.25
C LEU A 58 -5.02 -4.64 29.20
N ALA A 59 -3.81 -4.24 28.78
CA ALA A 59 -2.61 -4.33 29.62
C ALA A 59 -2.77 -3.59 30.96
N LYS A 60 -3.32 -2.37 30.93
CA LYS A 60 -3.64 -1.59 32.14
C LYS A 60 -4.66 -2.31 33.00
N GLY A 61 -5.73 -2.85 32.43
CA GLY A 61 -6.77 -3.55 33.18
C GLY A 61 -6.23 -4.77 33.93
N LEU A 62 -5.29 -5.50 33.32
CA LEU A 62 -4.67 -6.68 33.89
C LEU A 62 -3.60 -6.38 34.94
N ASN A 63 -2.78 -5.35 34.72
CA ASN A 63 -1.67 -4.98 35.61
C ASN A 63 -1.98 -3.81 36.57
N CYS A 64 -3.21 -3.27 36.58
CA CYS A 64 -3.64 -2.29 37.55
C CYS A 64 -3.47 -2.85 38.98
N VAL A 65 -3.04 -2.01 39.93
CA VAL A 65 -2.94 -2.38 41.35
C VAL A 65 -4.29 -2.82 41.92
N HIS A 66 -5.38 -2.21 41.43
CA HIS A 66 -6.76 -2.57 41.77
C HIS A 66 -7.34 -3.69 40.86
N GLY A 67 -6.52 -4.24 39.96
CA GLY A 67 -6.93 -5.24 38.96
C GLY A 67 -6.66 -6.69 39.36
N PRO A 68 -7.05 -7.67 38.51
CA PRO A 68 -7.61 -7.49 37.16
C PRO A 68 -8.98 -6.81 37.16
N THR A 69 -9.12 -5.71 36.41
CA THR A 69 -10.34 -4.90 36.35
C THR A 69 -10.61 -4.40 34.93
N PRO A 70 -11.89 -4.36 34.48
CA PRO A 70 -12.24 -3.72 33.22
C PRO A 70 -12.04 -2.20 33.25
N ASN A 71 -12.03 -1.58 34.44
CA ASN A 71 -11.92 -0.13 34.59
C ASN A 71 -10.58 0.19 35.28
N PRO A 72 -9.46 0.28 34.52
CA PRO A 72 -8.17 0.62 35.11
C PRO A 72 -8.20 2.03 35.70
N CYS A 73 -7.56 2.22 36.86
CA CYS A 73 -7.66 3.48 37.61
C CYS A 73 -6.98 4.68 36.95
N GLY A 74 -6.04 4.46 36.03
CA GLY A 74 -5.28 5.52 35.35
C GLY A 74 -4.24 6.26 36.23
N VAL A 75 -4.30 6.10 37.55
CA VAL A 75 -3.48 6.88 38.50
C VAL A 75 -2.37 6.08 39.18
N CYS A 76 -2.43 4.75 39.23
CA CYS A 76 -1.36 3.94 39.82
C CYS A 76 -0.12 3.90 38.92
N ASP A 77 1.03 3.59 39.50
CA ASP A 77 2.33 3.58 38.78
C ASP A 77 2.30 2.67 37.57
N SER A 78 1.76 1.44 37.70
CA SER A 78 1.56 0.51 36.59
C SER A 78 0.71 1.13 35.46
N CYS A 79 -0.43 1.75 35.78
CA CYS A 79 -1.26 2.40 34.76
C CYS A 79 -0.54 3.56 34.06
N ARG A 80 0.24 4.37 34.79
CA ARG A 80 1.00 5.50 34.25
C ARG A 80 2.16 5.02 33.37
N GLU A 81 2.94 4.05 33.84
CA GLU A 81 4.05 3.45 33.09
C GLU A 81 3.56 2.83 31.77
N ILE A 82 2.45 2.10 31.80
CA ILE A 82 1.85 1.51 30.59
C ILE A 82 1.29 2.60 29.65
N ALA A 83 0.67 3.65 30.19
CA ALA A 83 0.19 4.77 29.37
C ALA A 83 1.33 5.48 28.63
N GLN A 84 2.48 5.61 29.29
CA GLN A 84 3.68 6.25 28.76
C GLN A 84 4.52 5.31 27.86
N GLY A 85 4.28 4.00 27.91
CA GLY A 85 5.02 2.99 27.13
C GLY A 85 6.39 2.66 27.71
N ILE A 86 6.59 2.84 29.02
CA ILE A 86 7.87 2.60 29.71
C ILE A 86 7.83 1.42 30.70
N SER A 87 6.73 0.67 30.71
CA SER A 87 6.56 -0.46 31.64
C SER A 87 7.51 -1.61 31.28
N LEU A 88 8.13 -2.20 32.30
CA LEU A 88 8.97 -3.40 32.13
C LEU A 88 8.15 -4.68 31.90
N ASP A 89 6.88 -4.66 32.33
CA ASP A 89 5.96 -5.79 32.23
C ASP A 89 5.06 -5.73 31.00
N VAL A 90 5.07 -4.61 30.26
CA VAL A 90 4.30 -4.43 29.02
C VAL A 90 5.25 -3.95 27.94
N LEU A 91 5.67 -4.88 27.09
CA LEU A 91 6.61 -4.65 26.01
C LEU A 91 5.84 -4.43 24.70
N GLU A 92 5.91 -3.20 24.19
CA GLU A 92 5.33 -2.85 22.88
C GLU A 92 6.42 -2.90 21.81
N ILE A 93 6.18 -3.70 20.78
CA ILE A 93 7.14 -4.02 19.72
C ILE A 93 6.45 -3.74 18.40
N ASP A 94 7.06 -2.89 17.59
CA ASP A 94 6.65 -2.66 16.23
C ASP A 94 7.27 -3.75 15.32
N GLY A 95 6.42 -4.58 14.71
CA GLY A 95 6.82 -5.65 13.81
C GLY A 95 7.49 -5.15 12.52
N ALA A 96 7.26 -3.90 12.12
CA ALA A 96 7.97 -3.30 10.99
C ALA A 96 9.44 -3.00 11.33
N SER A 97 9.70 -2.52 12.54
CA SER A 97 11.04 -2.15 13.03
C SER A 97 11.80 -3.34 13.63
N ASN A 98 11.10 -4.38 14.08
CA ASN A 98 11.66 -5.55 14.78
C ASN A 98 11.35 -6.87 14.06
N ASN A 99 11.60 -6.93 12.75
CA ASN A 99 11.24 -8.07 11.91
C ASN A 99 12.25 -9.23 11.91
N SER A 100 13.40 -9.06 12.58
CA SER A 100 14.49 -10.03 12.58
C SER A 100 14.21 -11.22 13.51
N VAL A 101 14.75 -12.39 13.13
CA VAL A 101 14.57 -13.64 13.90
C VAL A 101 15.25 -13.56 15.25
N ASP A 102 16.40 -12.88 15.33
CA ASP A 102 17.20 -12.82 16.55
C ASP A 102 16.52 -11.97 17.63
N GLN A 103 15.92 -10.83 17.28
CA GLN A 103 15.11 -10.03 18.21
C GLN A 103 13.94 -10.83 18.79
N ILE A 104 13.28 -11.65 17.98
CA ILE A 104 12.16 -12.49 18.43
C ILE A 104 12.64 -13.70 19.24
N ARG A 105 13.85 -14.22 19.00
CA ARG A 105 14.46 -15.24 19.85
C ARG A 105 14.81 -14.68 21.23
N GLU A 106 15.41 -13.49 21.29
CA GLU A 106 15.69 -12.80 22.55
C GLU A 106 14.39 -12.56 23.33
N LEU A 107 13.33 -12.13 22.65
CA LEU A 107 12.01 -12.00 23.26
C LEU A 107 11.53 -13.32 23.84
N ARG A 108 11.57 -14.40 23.05
CA ARG A 108 11.13 -15.73 23.46
C ARG A 108 11.90 -16.24 24.68
N ASP A 109 13.19 -15.97 24.75
CA ASP A 109 14.00 -16.38 25.89
C ASP A 109 13.63 -15.55 27.14
N ASN A 110 13.29 -14.28 26.96
CA ASN A 110 12.79 -13.38 28.02
C ASN A 110 11.37 -13.69 28.50
N VAL A 111 10.56 -14.40 27.71
CA VAL A 111 9.17 -14.79 28.05
C VAL A 111 9.14 -15.71 29.28
N ARG A 112 10.20 -16.48 29.52
CA ARG A 112 10.28 -17.45 30.63
C ARG A 112 10.36 -16.79 32.01
N PHE A 113 10.80 -15.53 32.09
CA PHE A 113 10.94 -14.83 33.35
C PHE A 113 9.59 -14.27 33.82
N ALA A 114 9.37 -14.33 35.14
CA ALA A 114 8.20 -13.77 35.80
C ALA A 114 8.12 -12.23 35.61
N PRO A 115 6.93 -11.63 35.76
CA PRO A 115 6.77 -10.17 35.76
C PRO A 115 7.51 -9.54 36.95
N VAL A 116 7.98 -8.30 36.79
CA VAL A 116 8.75 -7.55 37.79
C VAL A 116 7.84 -6.92 38.85
N ARG A 117 6.74 -6.28 38.42
CA ARG A 117 5.80 -5.56 39.29
C ARG A 117 4.34 -5.96 39.06
N GLY A 118 3.99 -6.26 37.82
CA GLY A 118 2.65 -6.61 37.38
C GLY A 118 2.24 -8.04 37.74
N ARG A 119 0.97 -8.37 37.45
CA ARG A 119 0.45 -9.73 37.56
C ARG A 119 0.78 -10.55 36.32
N TYR A 120 0.83 -9.88 35.17
CA TYR A 120 1.06 -10.47 33.87
C TYR A 120 2.18 -9.72 33.14
N LYS A 121 2.93 -10.45 32.32
CA LYS A 121 3.87 -9.92 31.36
C LYS A 121 3.22 -9.93 29.98
N LEU A 122 2.98 -8.74 29.43
CA LEU A 122 2.31 -8.58 28.15
C LEU A 122 3.30 -8.23 27.05
N TYR A 123 3.15 -8.90 25.92
CA TYR A 123 3.89 -8.61 24.69
C TYR A 123 2.90 -8.11 23.64
N ILE A 124 2.93 -6.80 23.37
CA ILE A 124 2.11 -6.16 22.34
C ILE A 124 2.95 -6.06 21.08
N ILE A 125 2.61 -6.83 20.04
CA ILE A 125 3.30 -6.81 18.76
C ILE A 125 2.39 -6.14 17.73
N ASP A 126 2.70 -4.90 17.39
CA ASP A 126 1.97 -4.13 16.37
C ASP A 126 2.47 -4.46 14.96
N GLU A 127 1.60 -4.30 13.97
CA GLU A 127 1.81 -4.70 12.58
C GLU A 127 2.49 -6.07 12.44
N VAL A 128 1.96 -7.08 13.14
CA VAL A 128 2.57 -8.42 13.23
C VAL A 128 2.79 -9.05 11.85
N HIS A 129 1.99 -8.69 10.85
CA HIS A 129 2.13 -9.18 9.47
C HIS A 129 3.46 -8.78 8.80
N MET A 130 4.20 -7.81 9.37
CA MET A 130 5.51 -7.39 8.91
C MET A 130 6.66 -8.27 9.43
N LEU A 131 6.40 -9.18 10.38
CA LEU A 131 7.39 -10.12 10.87
C LEU A 131 7.80 -11.12 9.77
N SER A 132 9.09 -11.49 9.77
CA SER A 132 9.56 -12.55 8.89
C SER A 132 8.97 -13.91 9.27
N THR A 133 8.80 -14.81 8.29
CA THR A 133 8.27 -16.17 8.54
C THR A 133 9.10 -16.94 9.57
N GLN A 134 10.42 -16.73 9.58
CA GLN A 134 11.32 -17.36 10.55
C GLN A 134 11.10 -16.82 11.97
N ALA A 135 10.87 -15.51 12.12
CA ALA A 135 10.50 -14.90 13.39
C ALA A 135 9.15 -15.43 13.91
N PHE A 136 8.16 -15.57 13.02
CA PHE A 136 6.88 -16.18 13.37
C PHE A 136 7.02 -17.61 13.90
N ASN A 137 7.79 -18.45 13.21
CA ASN A 137 8.00 -19.84 13.63
C ASN A 137 8.72 -19.94 14.97
N ALA A 138 9.57 -18.97 15.31
CA ALA A 138 10.24 -18.93 16.61
C ALA A 138 9.27 -18.73 17.79
N LEU A 139 8.11 -18.10 17.57
CA LEU A 139 7.08 -17.87 18.59
C LEU A 139 6.09 -19.03 18.73
N LEU A 140 5.96 -19.92 17.74
CA LEU A 140 4.92 -20.95 17.73
C LEU A 140 4.95 -21.85 18.96
N LYS A 141 6.13 -22.34 19.35
CA LYS A 141 6.27 -23.20 20.53
C LYS A 141 5.81 -22.47 21.81
N THR A 142 6.09 -21.18 21.91
CA THR A 142 5.71 -20.35 23.06
C THR A 142 4.23 -19.98 23.04
N LEU A 143 3.60 -19.90 21.87
CA LEU A 143 2.15 -19.73 21.75
C LEU A 143 1.39 -21.04 22.00
N GLU A 144 2.00 -22.20 21.74
CA GLU A 144 1.43 -23.52 22.05
C GLU A 144 1.46 -23.82 23.55
N GLU A 145 2.58 -23.50 24.20
CA GLU A 145 2.80 -23.76 25.63
C GLU A 145 3.23 -22.46 26.34
N PRO A 146 2.32 -21.46 26.45
CA PRO A 146 2.65 -20.18 27.07
C PRO A 146 2.74 -20.32 28.59
N PRO A 147 3.68 -19.63 29.26
CA PRO A 147 3.67 -19.50 30.71
C PRO A 147 2.38 -18.80 31.19
N GLU A 148 1.85 -19.21 32.35
CA GLU A 148 0.57 -18.69 32.88
C GLU A 148 0.56 -17.16 33.11
N HIS A 149 1.73 -16.57 33.36
CA HIS A 149 1.90 -15.14 33.58
C HIS A 149 2.06 -14.33 32.29
N VAL A 150 2.07 -14.97 31.10
CA VAL A 150 2.38 -14.31 29.83
C VAL A 150 1.13 -14.17 28.97
N ILE A 151 0.92 -12.99 28.41
CA ILE A 151 -0.16 -12.73 27.45
C ILE A 151 0.41 -12.05 26.20
N PHE A 152 0.16 -12.65 25.04
CA PHE A 152 0.48 -12.05 23.75
C PHE A 152 -0.69 -11.24 23.22
N VAL A 153 -0.40 -10.07 22.65
CA VAL A 153 -1.38 -9.23 21.99
C VAL A 153 -0.83 -8.80 20.64
N PHE A 154 -1.37 -9.37 19.58
CA PHE A 154 -1.01 -9.07 18.21
C PHE A 154 -1.96 -8.02 17.63
N ALA A 155 -1.45 -7.08 16.87
CA ALA A 155 -2.26 -6.17 16.07
C ALA A 155 -1.83 -6.22 14.60
N THR A 156 -2.80 -6.19 13.68
CA THR A 156 -2.51 -6.16 12.25
C THR A 156 -3.59 -5.42 11.46
N THR A 157 -3.16 -4.73 10.41
CA THR A 157 -4.04 -4.24 9.34
C THR A 157 -4.34 -5.29 8.28
N GLU A 158 -3.46 -6.27 8.09
CA GLU A 158 -3.51 -7.27 7.02
C GLU A 158 -3.54 -8.70 7.59
N VAL A 159 -4.72 -9.17 8.02
CA VAL A 159 -4.87 -10.51 8.62
C VAL A 159 -4.49 -11.65 7.68
N HIS A 160 -4.69 -11.47 6.37
CA HIS A 160 -4.42 -12.50 5.35
C HIS A 160 -2.92 -12.79 5.18
N LYS A 161 -2.04 -11.89 5.64
CA LYS A 161 -0.58 -12.10 5.67
C LYS A 161 -0.11 -12.81 6.95
N VAL A 162 -0.97 -12.95 7.95
CA VAL A 162 -0.64 -13.64 9.19
C VAL A 162 -0.79 -15.16 8.99
N LEU A 163 0.19 -15.93 9.47
CA LEU A 163 0.19 -17.39 9.31
C LEU A 163 -1.05 -18.03 9.96
N PRO A 164 -1.73 -18.98 9.29
CA PRO A 164 -2.88 -19.68 9.84
C PRO A 164 -2.60 -20.37 11.19
N THR A 165 -1.35 -20.80 11.42
CA THR A 165 -0.90 -21.42 12.67
C THR A 165 -0.97 -20.48 13.88
N ILE A 166 -0.90 -19.17 13.67
CA ILE A 166 -1.04 -18.17 14.74
C ILE A 166 -2.50 -17.82 14.91
N LEU A 167 -3.24 -17.67 13.81
CA LEU A 167 -4.67 -17.39 13.83
C LEU A 167 -5.43 -18.45 14.65
N SER A 168 -5.06 -19.73 14.53
CA SER A 168 -5.70 -20.81 15.29
C SER A 168 -5.43 -20.81 16.79
N ARG A 169 -4.41 -20.07 17.25
CA ARG A 169 -3.97 -19.99 18.65
C ARG A 169 -4.32 -18.66 19.32
N CYS A 170 -4.87 -17.71 18.58
CA CYS A 170 -5.24 -16.40 19.08
C CYS A 170 -6.76 -16.25 19.16
N GLN A 171 -7.23 -15.58 20.21
CA GLN A 171 -8.58 -15.04 20.20
C GLN A 171 -8.63 -13.80 19.29
N ARG A 172 -9.28 -13.94 18.13
CA ARG A 172 -9.40 -12.87 17.14
C ARG A 172 -10.52 -11.89 17.48
N PHE A 173 -10.21 -10.61 17.34
CA PHE A 173 -11.11 -9.48 17.50
C PHE A 173 -10.99 -8.56 16.28
N ASP A 174 -12.08 -8.45 15.51
CA ASP A 174 -12.15 -7.56 14.35
C ASP A 174 -12.69 -6.19 14.76
N LEU A 175 -11.82 -5.17 14.69
CA LEU A 175 -12.15 -3.76 14.86
C LEU A 175 -12.59 -3.19 13.50
N ARG A 176 -13.79 -2.61 13.49
CA ARG A 176 -14.43 -2.09 12.28
C ARG A 176 -14.04 -0.64 12.04
N ARG A 177 -14.28 -0.13 10.83
CA ARG A 177 -14.18 1.31 10.56
C ARG A 177 -15.15 2.06 11.48
N ILE A 178 -14.70 3.17 12.05
CA ILE A 178 -15.52 3.98 12.95
C ILE A 178 -16.51 4.78 12.07
N PRO A 179 -17.81 4.81 12.39
CA PRO A 179 -18.77 5.58 11.61
C PRO A 179 -18.41 7.07 11.54
N THR A 180 -18.60 7.69 10.37
CA THR A 180 -18.28 9.10 10.11
C THR A 180 -18.89 10.04 11.15
N GLN A 181 -20.15 9.82 11.51
CA GLN A 181 -20.87 10.62 12.51
C GLN A 181 -20.25 10.52 13.91
N VAL A 182 -19.70 9.36 14.29
CA VAL A 182 -19.03 9.18 15.57
C VAL A 182 -17.71 9.94 15.59
N ILE A 183 -16.94 9.91 14.49
CA ILE A 183 -15.71 10.68 14.34
C ILE A 183 -16.01 12.18 14.41
N ALA A 184 -16.97 12.68 13.63
CA ALA A 184 -17.32 14.10 13.59
C ALA A 184 -17.71 14.64 14.98
N ARG A 185 -18.53 13.90 15.74
CA ARG A 185 -18.90 14.25 17.13
C ARG A 185 -17.68 14.31 18.05
N HIS A 186 -16.75 13.36 17.92
CA HIS A 186 -15.53 13.35 18.73
C HIS A 186 -14.59 14.50 18.38
N LEU A 187 -14.47 14.85 17.09
CA LEU A 187 -13.71 16.03 16.65
C LEU A 187 -14.31 17.32 17.21
N ALA A 188 -15.65 17.44 17.24
CA ALA A 188 -16.33 18.57 17.86
C ALA A 188 -16.02 18.65 19.38
N PHE A 189 -16.04 17.52 20.07
CA PHE A 189 -15.64 17.45 21.48
C PHE A 189 -14.17 17.91 21.69
N ILE A 190 -13.23 17.45 20.87
CA ILE A 190 -11.83 17.91 20.94
C ILE A 190 -11.73 19.41 20.67
N ALA A 191 -12.45 19.91 19.66
CA ALA A 191 -12.45 21.33 19.32
C ALA A 191 -12.94 22.20 20.49
N GLU A 192 -14.00 21.78 21.19
CA GLU A 192 -14.48 22.46 22.40
C GLU A 192 -13.42 22.48 23.52
N GLN A 193 -12.76 21.34 23.78
CA GLN A 193 -11.71 21.24 24.82
C GLN A 193 -10.48 22.10 24.50
N GLU A 194 -10.11 22.23 23.23
CA GLU A 194 -8.97 23.04 22.79
C GLU A 194 -9.35 24.48 22.43
N SER A 195 -10.61 24.89 22.65
CA SER A 195 -11.13 26.22 22.29
C SER A 195 -10.94 26.58 20.81
N VAL A 196 -11.18 25.61 19.93
CA VAL A 196 -11.16 25.75 18.47
C VAL A 196 -12.61 25.83 17.97
N LYS A 197 -12.91 26.82 17.12
CA LYS A 197 -14.18 26.89 16.39
C LYS A 197 -14.11 25.95 15.20
N LEU A 198 -14.73 24.79 15.32
CA LEU A 198 -14.87 23.82 14.24
C LEU A 198 -16.31 23.85 13.74
N SER A 199 -16.50 24.16 12.45
CA SER A 199 -17.84 24.06 11.84
C SER A 199 -18.27 22.59 11.68
N GLN A 200 -19.57 22.30 11.76
CA GLN A 200 -20.10 20.94 11.58
C GLN A 200 -19.69 20.34 10.23
N ALA A 201 -19.78 21.14 9.16
CA ALA A 201 -19.37 20.73 7.81
C ALA A 201 -17.86 20.41 7.73
N ALA A 202 -17.00 21.15 8.45
CA ALA A 202 -15.58 20.83 8.56
C ALA A 202 -15.32 19.52 9.30
N ALA A 203 -16.03 19.28 10.41
CA ALA A 203 -15.91 18.04 11.17
C ALA A 203 -16.32 16.81 10.33
N GLU A 204 -17.41 16.94 9.56
CA GLU A 204 -17.87 15.92 8.64
C GLU A 204 -16.89 15.69 7.48
N ALA A 205 -16.35 16.76 6.89
CA ALA A 205 -15.34 16.67 5.83
C ALA A 205 -14.08 15.94 6.31
N ILE A 206 -13.58 16.24 7.51
CA ILE A 206 -12.44 15.54 8.12
C ILE A 206 -12.79 14.07 8.37
N ALA A 207 -13.98 13.78 8.89
CA ALA A 207 -14.41 12.41 9.17
C ALA A 207 -14.52 11.56 7.90
N VAL A 208 -15.03 12.14 6.80
CA VAL A 208 -15.11 11.50 5.48
C VAL A 208 -13.71 11.29 4.88
N ALA A 209 -12.80 12.24 5.07
CA ALA A 209 -11.41 12.13 4.62
C ALA A 209 -10.61 11.07 5.40
N ALA A 210 -10.89 10.93 6.70
CA ALA A 210 -10.22 9.98 7.59
C ALA A 210 -10.66 8.51 7.37
N ASP A 211 -11.72 8.25 6.60
CA ASP A 211 -12.17 6.92 6.18
C ASP A 211 -12.28 5.92 7.35
N GLY A 212 -12.81 6.37 8.50
CA GLY A 212 -13.01 5.53 9.68
C GLY A 212 -11.79 5.36 10.60
N GLY A 213 -10.67 6.04 10.33
CA GLY A 213 -9.48 6.08 11.19
C GLY A 213 -9.44 7.30 12.11
N LEU A 214 -9.71 7.11 13.41
CA LEU A 214 -9.76 8.23 14.37
C LEU A 214 -8.41 8.95 14.52
N ARG A 215 -7.31 8.18 14.51
CA ARG A 215 -5.95 8.73 14.59
C ARG A 215 -5.67 9.71 13.44
N ASP A 216 -6.13 9.37 12.24
CA ASP A 216 -5.91 10.19 11.05
C ASP A 216 -6.80 11.44 11.12
N ALA A 217 -8.06 11.31 11.56
CA ALA A 217 -8.96 12.44 11.82
C ALA A 217 -8.40 13.44 12.86
N GLU A 218 -7.90 12.95 14.00
CA GLU A 218 -7.30 13.79 15.05
C GLU A 218 -6.02 14.47 14.55
N SER A 219 -5.22 13.79 13.71
CA SER A 219 -4.02 14.36 13.10
C SER A 219 -4.36 15.44 12.08
N MET A 220 -5.42 15.25 11.29
CA MET A 220 -5.92 16.25 10.35
C MET A 220 -6.41 17.51 11.08
N LEU A 221 -7.14 17.36 12.19
CA LEU A 221 -7.57 18.48 13.02
C LEU A 221 -6.38 19.25 13.60
N ASP A 222 -5.37 18.54 14.12
CA ASP A 222 -4.14 19.13 14.67
C ASP A 222 -3.40 19.97 13.60
N GLN A 223 -3.30 19.45 12.38
CA GLN A 223 -2.70 20.15 11.24
C GLN A 223 -3.50 21.39 10.83
N LEU A 224 -4.83 21.30 10.82
CA LEU A 224 -5.70 22.45 10.52
C LEU A 224 -5.59 23.54 11.56
N VAL A 225 -5.52 23.19 12.84
CA VAL A 225 -5.32 24.17 13.93
C VAL A 225 -3.96 24.84 13.79
N ALA A 226 -2.92 24.11 13.38
CA ALA A 226 -1.61 24.70 13.12
C ALA A 226 -1.59 25.65 11.92
N PHE A 227 -2.45 25.44 10.91
CA PHE A 227 -2.51 26.25 9.69
C PHE A 227 -3.47 27.45 9.79
N CYS A 228 -4.71 27.22 10.24
CA CYS A 228 -5.79 28.21 10.30
C CYS A 228 -5.90 28.92 11.67
N GLY A 229 -5.25 28.39 12.71
CA GLY A 229 -5.44 28.83 14.09
C GLY A 229 -6.73 28.24 14.70
N HIS A 230 -7.52 29.08 15.36
CA HIS A 230 -8.68 28.65 16.14
C HIS A 230 -10.02 28.70 15.37
N ASP A 231 -10.02 28.96 14.06
CA ASP A 231 -11.24 28.97 13.24
C ASP A 231 -11.05 28.04 12.03
N VAL A 232 -11.81 26.95 12.00
CA VAL A 232 -11.69 25.87 11.01
C VAL A 232 -13.04 25.66 10.34
N GLY A 233 -13.16 26.22 9.13
CA GLY A 233 -14.29 26.04 8.23
C GLY A 233 -14.07 24.91 7.21
N GLU A 234 -15.14 24.55 6.50
CA GLU A 234 -15.11 23.48 5.49
C GLU A 234 -14.12 23.78 4.36
N LYS A 235 -14.08 25.04 3.90
CA LYS A 235 -13.23 25.45 2.77
C LYS A 235 -11.76 25.22 3.07
N GLU A 236 -11.34 25.57 4.29
CA GLU A 236 -9.98 25.40 4.75
C GLU A 236 -9.60 23.91 4.79
N VAL A 237 -10.50 23.03 5.24
CA VAL A 237 -10.29 21.56 5.19
C VAL A 237 -10.06 21.10 3.75
N LEU A 238 -10.94 21.53 2.83
CA LEU A 238 -10.86 21.11 1.44
C LEU A 238 -9.59 21.62 0.74
N GLU A 239 -9.13 22.83 1.07
CA GLU A 239 -7.90 23.40 0.51
C GLU A 239 -6.65 22.72 1.06
N VAL A 240 -6.53 22.58 2.39
CA VAL A 240 -5.32 22.02 3.03
C VAL A 240 -5.10 20.55 2.65
N PHE A 241 -6.16 19.76 2.56
CA PHE A 241 -6.05 18.33 2.21
C PHE A 241 -6.26 18.04 0.72
N GLY A 242 -6.40 19.07 -0.12
CA GLY A 242 -6.61 18.88 -1.56
C GLY A 242 -7.89 18.10 -1.88
N LEU A 243 -8.92 18.18 -1.02
CA LEU A 243 -10.19 17.49 -1.19
C LEU A 243 -11.13 18.29 -2.08
N THR A 244 -11.99 17.58 -2.80
CA THR A 244 -12.98 18.19 -3.69
C THR A 244 -14.30 18.36 -2.94
N SER A 245 -14.95 19.52 -3.10
CA SER A 245 -16.28 19.73 -2.51
C SER A 245 -17.32 18.83 -3.18
N GLU A 246 -18.33 18.40 -2.43
CA GLU A 246 -19.45 17.59 -2.94
C GLU A 246 -20.11 18.21 -4.18
N ARG A 247 -20.27 19.54 -4.21
CA ARG A 247 -20.84 20.28 -5.36
C ARG A 247 -20.07 20.06 -6.65
N VAL A 248 -18.74 20.13 -6.60
CA VAL A 248 -17.89 19.94 -7.79
C VAL A 248 -17.97 18.50 -8.28
N VAL A 249 -18.03 17.52 -7.38
CA VAL A 249 -18.24 16.10 -7.75
C VAL A 249 -19.57 15.95 -8.47
N THR A 250 -20.64 16.53 -7.93
CA THR A 250 -21.96 16.55 -8.58
C THR A 250 -21.94 17.24 -9.94
N ASP A 251 -21.25 18.38 -10.08
CA ASP A 251 -21.18 19.13 -11.33
C ASP A 251 -20.42 18.36 -12.42
N ILE A 252 -19.31 17.71 -12.06
CA ILE A 252 -18.57 16.82 -12.97
C ILE A 252 -19.48 15.66 -13.39
N PHE A 253 -20.17 15.03 -12.43
CA PHE A 253 -21.07 13.93 -12.75
C PHE A 253 -22.23 14.40 -13.65
N ARG A 254 -22.84 15.57 -13.39
CA ARG A 254 -23.88 16.17 -14.25
C ARG A 254 -23.37 16.39 -15.67
N ALA A 255 -22.16 16.90 -15.84
CA ALA A 255 -21.54 17.06 -17.16
C ALA A 255 -21.33 15.71 -17.87
N MET A 256 -20.97 14.66 -17.12
CA MET A 256 -20.86 13.30 -17.67
C MET A 256 -22.22 12.75 -18.13
N VAL A 257 -23.27 12.89 -17.32
CA VAL A 257 -24.65 12.47 -17.65
C VAL A 257 -25.17 13.23 -18.88
N ALA A 258 -24.87 14.52 -18.97
CA ALA A 258 -25.23 15.37 -20.12
C ALA A 258 -24.42 15.04 -21.40
N ARG A 259 -23.54 14.04 -21.36
CA ARG A 259 -22.62 13.66 -22.44
C ARG A 259 -21.69 14.80 -22.88
N ASN A 260 -21.42 15.75 -21.98
CA ASN A 260 -20.59 16.91 -22.25
C ASN A 260 -19.16 16.68 -21.70
N ALA A 261 -18.38 15.88 -22.44
CA ALA A 261 -16.99 15.60 -22.07
C ALA A 261 -16.13 16.88 -21.97
N ALA A 262 -16.41 17.90 -22.80
CA ALA A 262 -15.65 19.16 -22.78
C ALA A 262 -15.83 19.93 -21.45
N GLU A 263 -17.06 19.99 -20.95
CA GLU A 263 -17.36 20.62 -19.66
C GLU A 263 -16.77 19.81 -18.49
N ALA A 264 -16.91 18.49 -18.51
CA ALA A 264 -16.30 17.62 -17.49
C ALA A 264 -14.77 17.80 -17.42
N LEU A 265 -14.09 17.84 -18.58
CA LEU A 265 -12.65 18.09 -18.66
C LEU A 265 -12.27 19.49 -18.16
N THR A 266 -13.08 20.51 -18.44
CA THR A 266 -12.85 21.87 -17.95
C THR A 266 -12.95 21.93 -16.42
N LEU A 267 -13.89 21.21 -15.83
CA LEU A 267 -14.02 21.13 -14.36
C LEU A 267 -12.83 20.38 -13.73
N ILE A 268 -12.37 19.29 -14.37
CA ILE A 268 -11.17 18.55 -13.93
C ILE A 268 -9.91 19.42 -14.02
N ASP A 269 -9.76 20.21 -15.08
CA ASP A 269 -8.64 21.14 -15.26
C ASP A 269 -8.61 22.19 -14.14
N ARG A 270 -9.77 22.75 -13.77
CA ARG A 270 -9.85 23.66 -12.59
C ARG A 270 -9.44 22.96 -11.28
N GLN A 271 -9.78 21.67 -11.11
CA GLN A 271 -9.32 20.92 -9.94
C GLN A 271 -7.81 20.64 -9.99
N ALA A 272 -7.25 20.48 -11.19
CA ALA A 272 -5.81 20.34 -11.40
C ALA A 272 -5.06 21.61 -10.99
N GLU A 273 -5.54 22.78 -11.44
CA GLU A 273 -4.99 24.08 -11.08
C GLU A 273 -5.10 24.34 -9.56
N ALA A 274 -6.17 23.87 -8.93
CA ALA A 274 -6.38 23.94 -7.49
C ALA A 274 -5.61 22.88 -6.68
N GLY A 275 -4.81 22.03 -7.32
CA GLY A 275 -3.94 21.05 -6.66
C GLY A 275 -4.69 19.92 -5.94
N LYS A 276 -5.89 19.56 -6.39
CA LYS A 276 -6.73 18.53 -5.75
C LYS A 276 -6.24 17.11 -6.02
N ASP A 277 -6.54 16.18 -5.11
CA ASP A 277 -6.20 14.77 -5.28
C ASP A 277 -7.16 14.08 -6.25
N PHE A 278 -6.66 13.72 -7.44
CA PHE A 278 -7.44 13.03 -8.48
C PHE A 278 -7.88 11.62 -8.12
N GLY A 279 -7.10 10.90 -7.30
CA GLY A 279 -7.49 9.58 -6.81
C GLY A 279 -8.70 9.69 -5.90
N ARG A 280 -8.70 10.69 -5.03
CA ARG A 280 -9.86 10.97 -4.17
C ARG A 280 -11.06 11.45 -4.99
N LEU A 281 -10.86 12.36 -5.93
CA LEU A 281 -11.94 12.82 -6.82
C LEU A 281 -12.61 11.66 -7.56
N LEU A 282 -11.83 10.71 -8.09
CA LEU A 282 -12.36 9.54 -8.78
C LEU A 282 -13.12 8.60 -7.82
N ALA A 283 -12.60 8.38 -6.61
CA ALA A 283 -13.31 7.63 -5.58
C ALA A 283 -14.64 8.30 -5.18
N ASP A 284 -14.66 9.64 -5.04
CA ASP A 284 -15.87 10.39 -4.72
C ASP A 284 -16.91 10.30 -5.87
N LEU A 285 -16.47 10.34 -7.14
CA LEU A 285 -17.34 10.11 -8.30
C LEU A 285 -17.93 8.68 -8.31
N LEU A 286 -17.14 7.66 -7.96
CA LEU A 286 -17.62 6.28 -7.83
C LEU A 286 -18.64 6.12 -6.70
N VAL A 287 -18.40 6.74 -5.55
CA VAL A 287 -19.34 6.75 -4.42
C VAL A 287 -20.65 7.45 -4.81
N PHE A 288 -20.57 8.56 -5.55
CA PHE A 288 -21.75 9.26 -6.06
C PHE A 288 -22.53 8.38 -7.05
N ALA A 289 -21.85 7.74 -7.99
CA ALA A 289 -22.46 6.80 -8.94
C ALA A 289 -23.16 5.62 -8.24
N ARG A 290 -22.51 5.03 -7.22
CA ARG A 290 -23.10 3.98 -6.37
C ARG A 290 -24.35 4.50 -5.65
N SER A 291 -24.28 5.71 -5.10
CA SER A 291 -25.41 6.32 -4.39
C SER A 291 -26.60 6.52 -5.33
N LEU A 292 -26.37 6.93 -6.58
CA LEU A 292 -27.43 7.01 -7.59
C LEU A 292 -28.05 5.66 -7.93
N LEU A 293 -27.23 4.59 -8.01
CA LEU A 293 -27.72 3.24 -8.28
C LEU A 293 -28.57 2.71 -7.12
N VAL A 294 -28.11 2.90 -5.88
CA VAL A 294 -28.87 2.51 -4.68
C VAL A 294 -30.15 3.31 -4.58
N PHE A 295 -30.11 4.63 -4.84
CA PHE A 295 -31.28 5.49 -4.82
C PHE A 295 -32.36 5.05 -5.81
N LYS A 296 -31.96 4.56 -6.99
CA LYS A 296 -32.89 3.99 -7.98
C LYS A 296 -33.62 2.74 -7.52
N VAL A 297 -32.93 1.88 -6.76
CA VAL A 297 -33.50 0.62 -6.26
C VAL A 297 -34.33 0.87 -5.00
N GLU A 298 -33.77 1.61 -4.04
CA GLU A 298 -34.40 1.90 -2.76
C GLU A 298 -34.04 3.33 -2.30
N PRO A 299 -34.90 4.33 -2.58
CA PRO A 299 -34.67 5.72 -2.18
C PRO A 299 -34.52 5.92 -0.67
N ALA A 300 -35.13 5.04 0.13
CA ALA A 300 -35.09 5.12 1.59
C ALA A 300 -33.75 4.70 2.21
N ALA A 301 -32.94 3.91 1.51
CA ALA A 301 -31.71 3.33 2.04
C ALA A 301 -30.61 4.39 2.31
N LEU A 302 -30.67 5.54 1.63
CA LEU A 302 -29.66 6.60 1.70
C LEU A 302 -30.03 7.77 2.64
N ARG A 303 -31.10 7.63 3.43
CA ARG A 303 -31.63 8.71 4.29
C ARG A 303 -30.67 9.17 5.40
N ASP A 304 -29.72 8.33 5.81
CA ASP A 304 -28.77 8.69 6.86
C ASP A 304 -27.32 8.82 6.32
N GLU A 305 -27.08 8.45 5.05
CA GLU A 305 -25.74 8.41 4.45
C GLU A 305 -25.40 9.64 3.60
N VAL A 306 -26.41 10.32 3.04
CA VAL A 306 -26.22 11.37 2.02
C VAL A 306 -26.80 12.70 2.49
N SER A 307 -26.09 13.80 2.20
CA SER A 307 -26.52 15.17 2.49
C SER A 307 -27.82 15.52 1.74
N GLU A 308 -28.61 16.46 2.27
CA GLU A 308 -29.83 16.92 1.58
C GLU A 308 -29.50 17.51 0.19
N ALA A 309 -28.36 18.19 0.05
CA ALA A 309 -27.91 18.74 -1.22
C ALA A 309 -27.60 17.65 -2.26
N ALA A 310 -26.90 16.59 -1.85
CA ALA A 310 -26.65 15.47 -2.75
C ALA A 310 -27.93 14.71 -3.08
N ARG A 311 -28.89 14.58 -2.16
CA ARG A 311 -30.19 13.98 -2.51
C ARG A 311 -30.92 14.73 -3.60
N THR A 312 -30.99 16.06 -3.51
CA THR A 312 -31.62 16.87 -4.57
C THR A 312 -30.94 16.61 -5.92
N ALA A 313 -29.61 16.47 -5.94
CA ALA A 313 -28.89 16.13 -7.15
C ALA A 313 -29.16 14.70 -7.65
N LEU A 314 -29.29 13.73 -6.75
CA LEU A 314 -29.65 12.35 -7.11
C LEU A 314 -31.06 12.28 -7.72
N GLU A 315 -32.02 13.01 -7.16
CA GLU A 315 -33.39 13.12 -7.70
C GLU A 315 -33.42 13.76 -9.10
N GLU A 316 -32.59 14.78 -9.33
CA GLU A 316 -32.44 15.45 -10.64
C GLU A 316 -31.86 14.51 -11.71
N LEU A 317 -30.88 13.69 -11.33
CA LEU A 317 -30.09 12.87 -12.25
C LEU A 317 -30.68 11.47 -12.48
N GLN A 318 -31.47 10.95 -11.53
CA GLN A 318 -32.11 9.64 -11.63
C GLN A 318 -32.83 9.38 -12.97
N PRO A 319 -33.68 10.29 -13.50
CA PRO A 319 -34.44 10.03 -14.72
C PRO A 319 -33.60 10.16 -16.01
N GLN A 320 -32.37 10.65 -15.93
CA GLN A 320 -31.55 10.96 -17.11
C GLN A 320 -30.64 9.79 -17.54
N LEU A 321 -30.50 8.78 -16.69
CA LEU A 321 -29.72 7.57 -16.96
C LEU A 321 -30.62 6.36 -16.89
N GLU A 322 -30.35 5.35 -17.71
CA GLU A 322 -30.84 3.99 -17.48
C GLU A 322 -29.95 3.23 -16.49
N THR A 323 -30.47 2.16 -15.87
CA THR A 323 -29.69 1.36 -14.90
C THR A 323 -28.47 0.72 -15.54
N ASP A 324 -28.61 0.21 -16.76
CA ASP A 324 -27.54 -0.43 -17.53
C ASP A 324 -26.43 0.56 -17.95
N GLU A 325 -26.80 1.79 -18.32
CA GLU A 325 -25.86 2.89 -18.57
C GLU A 325 -25.07 3.26 -17.30
N LEU A 326 -25.75 3.33 -16.15
CA LEU A 326 -25.10 3.61 -14.86
C LEU A 326 -24.11 2.51 -14.45
N LEU A 327 -24.44 1.23 -14.70
CA LEU A 327 -23.53 0.11 -14.45
C LEU A 327 -22.29 0.16 -15.34
N ARG A 328 -22.44 0.47 -16.63
CA ARG A 328 -21.29 0.71 -17.54
C ARG A 328 -20.41 1.86 -17.05
N LEU A 329 -21.02 2.96 -16.64
CA LEU A 329 -20.29 4.12 -16.13
C LEU A 329 -19.48 3.76 -14.87
N ILE A 330 -20.09 3.05 -13.91
CA ILE A 330 -19.40 2.57 -12.70
C ILE A 330 -18.22 1.67 -13.07
N GLN A 331 -18.41 0.74 -14.01
CA GLN A 331 -17.36 -0.15 -14.48
C GLN A 331 -16.17 0.62 -15.08
N GLN A 332 -16.43 1.60 -15.96
CA GLN A 332 -15.39 2.43 -16.56
C GLN A 332 -14.63 3.28 -15.54
N LEU A 333 -15.33 3.85 -14.56
CA LEU A 333 -14.68 4.60 -13.48
C LEU A 333 -13.84 3.70 -12.58
N ALA A 334 -14.29 2.48 -12.27
CA ALA A 334 -13.55 1.52 -11.44
C ALA A 334 -12.30 0.96 -12.15
N GLU A 335 -12.37 0.73 -13.46
CA GLU A 335 -11.22 0.39 -14.30
C GLU A 335 -10.20 1.53 -14.31
N THR A 336 -10.68 2.78 -14.43
CA THR A 336 -9.84 3.97 -14.36
C THR A 336 -9.14 4.07 -13.00
N GLU A 337 -9.85 3.81 -11.90
CA GLU A 337 -9.29 3.87 -10.54
C GLU A 337 -8.13 2.88 -10.35
N SER A 338 -8.30 1.67 -10.87
CA SER A 338 -7.30 0.61 -10.80
C SER A 338 -5.99 0.99 -11.50
N VAL A 339 -6.09 1.68 -12.65
CA VAL A 339 -4.92 2.19 -13.39
C VAL A 339 -4.33 3.41 -12.68
N LEU A 340 -5.17 4.37 -12.30
CA LEU A 340 -4.77 5.64 -11.69
C LEU A 340 -3.95 5.45 -10.40
N LYS A 341 -4.20 4.38 -9.65
CA LYS A 341 -3.46 4.02 -8.42
C LYS A 341 -1.96 3.85 -8.64
N TRP A 342 -1.53 3.36 -9.80
CA TRP A 342 -0.12 3.05 -10.10
C TRP A 342 0.52 3.99 -11.12
N SER A 343 -0.25 4.96 -11.62
CA SER A 343 0.17 5.86 -12.69
C SER A 343 0.97 7.05 -12.18
N ALA A 344 2.06 7.38 -12.90
CA ALA A 344 2.84 8.59 -12.66
C ALA A 344 2.07 9.87 -13.04
N ASN A 345 1.26 9.82 -14.11
CA ASN A 345 0.44 10.95 -14.56
C ASN A 345 -1.05 10.70 -14.28
N LYS A 346 -1.47 10.89 -13.03
CA LYS A 346 -2.86 10.68 -12.59
C LYS A 346 -3.86 11.52 -13.39
N ARG A 347 -3.51 12.77 -13.72
CA ARG A 347 -4.37 13.70 -14.49
C ARG A 347 -4.78 13.11 -15.84
N MET A 348 -3.79 12.69 -16.64
CA MET A 348 -4.05 12.11 -17.96
C MET A 348 -4.96 10.90 -17.90
N HIS A 349 -4.77 10.00 -16.92
CA HIS A 349 -5.61 8.82 -16.76
C HIS A 349 -7.03 9.15 -16.34
N LEU A 350 -7.21 10.15 -15.47
CA LEU A 350 -8.54 10.63 -15.11
C LEU A 350 -9.26 11.23 -16.31
N GLU A 351 -8.59 12.10 -17.08
CA GLU A 351 -9.16 12.71 -18.29
C GLU A 351 -9.59 11.64 -19.31
N ILE A 352 -8.72 10.66 -19.60
CA ILE A 352 -9.04 9.54 -20.50
C ILE A 352 -10.20 8.70 -19.95
N GLY A 353 -10.19 8.40 -18.65
CA GLY A 353 -11.22 7.61 -17.99
C GLY A 353 -12.60 8.28 -18.05
N VAL A 354 -12.66 9.60 -17.85
CA VAL A 354 -13.90 10.38 -17.94
C VAL A 354 -14.39 10.45 -19.38
N ILE A 355 -13.51 10.63 -20.37
CA ILE A 355 -13.89 10.58 -21.80
C ILE A 355 -14.49 9.21 -22.14
N ARG A 356 -13.83 8.11 -21.74
CA ARG A 356 -14.32 6.74 -21.96
C ARG A 356 -15.66 6.50 -21.27
N ALA A 357 -15.81 6.97 -20.03
CA ALA A 357 -17.08 6.86 -19.30
C ALA A 357 -18.21 7.59 -20.03
N VAL A 358 -17.98 8.81 -20.53
CA VAL A 358 -18.97 9.54 -21.34
C VAL A 358 -19.30 8.82 -22.65
N GLN A 359 -18.30 8.30 -23.35
CA GLN A 359 -18.50 7.54 -24.59
C GLN A 359 -19.30 6.24 -24.36
N SER A 360 -19.10 5.58 -23.21
CA SER A 360 -19.87 4.37 -22.86
C SER A 360 -21.38 4.62 -22.67
N LEU A 361 -21.78 5.88 -22.45
CA LEU A 361 -23.18 6.31 -22.41
C LEU A 361 -23.77 6.60 -23.80
N GLU A 362 -22.93 6.62 -24.85
CA GLU A 362 -23.36 6.75 -26.25
C GLU A 362 -23.43 5.39 -26.95
N GLU A 363 -22.86 4.34 -26.34
CA GLU A 363 -22.90 2.99 -26.88
C GLU A 363 -24.34 2.48 -26.94
N VAL A 364 -24.84 2.36 -28.16
CA VAL A 364 -26.15 1.81 -28.48
C VAL A 364 -26.17 0.34 -28.07
N GLY A 365 -26.94 0.01 -27.03
CA GLY A 365 -27.07 -1.34 -26.51
C GLY A 365 -27.47 -2.32 -27.61
N LEU A 366 -26.88 -3.52 -27.62
CA LEU A 366 -27.12 -4.55 -28.64
C LEU A 366 -28.63 -4.84 -28.82
N ASP A 367 -29.40 -4.72 -27.74
CA ASP A 367 -30.85 -4.89 -27.74
C ASP A 367 -31.57 -3.87 -28.60
N SER A 368 -31.13 -2.61 -28.61
CA SER A 368 -31.72 -1.57 -29.47
C SER A 368 -31.35 -1.77 -30.94
N VAL A 369 -30.17 -2.33 -31.24
CA VAL A 369 -29.79 -2.76 -32.60
C VAL A 369 -30.61 -3.97 -33.03
N LEU A 370 -30.78 -4.96 -32.15
CA LEU A 370 -31.61 -6.14 -32.38
C LEU A 370 -33.07 -5.77 -32.59
N GLN A 371 -33.60 -4.84 -31.80
CA GLN A 371 -34.96 -4.34 -31.93
C GLN A 371 -35.14 -3.56 -33.23
N ALA A 372 -34.19 -2.70 -33.61
CA ALA A 372 -34.20 -2.04 -34.92
C ALA A 372 -34.12 -3.05 -36.09
N LEU A 373 -33.34 -4.12 -35.96
CA LEU A 373 -33.24 -5.20 -36.95
C LEU A 373 -34.52 -6.05 -37.00
N GLN A 374 -35.19 -6.27 -35.88
CA GLN A 374 -36.47 -6.97 -35.80
C GLN A 374 -37.61 -6.11 -36.37
N ASP A 375 -37.59 -4.80 -36.14
CA ASP A 375 -38.51 -3.84 -36.74
C ASP A 375 -38.31 -3.75 -38.26
N LEU A 376 -37.07 -3.76 -38.73
CA LEU A 376 -36.75 -3.86 -40.17
C LEU A 376 -37.19 -5.20 -40.78
N ARG A 377 -37.12 -6.31 -40.04
CA ARG A 377 -37.57 -7.64 -40.49
C ARG A 377 -39.09 -7.81 -40.48
N SER A 378 -39.78 -7.21 -39.52
CA SER A 378 -41.25 -7.24 -39.42
C SER A 378 -41.90 -6.26 -40.42
N SER A 379 -41.19 -5.20 -40.81
CA SER A 379 -41.56 -4.26 -41.88
C SER A 379 -41.28 -4.82 -43.29
N GLY A 380 -41.69 -6.07 -43.55
CA GLY A 380 -41.47 -6.72 -44.84
C GLY A 380 -42.11 -5.96 -46.02
N GLN A 381 -41.31 -5.17 -46.73
CA GLN A 381 -41.62 -4.71 -48.09
C GLN A 381 -40.39 -4.84 -49.00
N THR A 382 -40.51 -5.75 -49.94
CA THR A 382 -39.73 -5.85 -51.17
C THR A 382 -39.98 -4.63 -52.06
N GLY A 383 -38.93 -3.85 -52.31
CA GLY A 383 -38.68 -3.18 -53.60
C GLY A 383 -39.53 -1.95 -53.96
N ALA A 384 -39.08 -0.77 -53.57
CA ALA A 384 -39.13 0.44 -54.40
C ALA A 384 -37.92 1.33 -54.09
N LYS A 385 -37.31 1.90 -55.15
CA LYS A 385 -36.07 2.71 -55.19
C LYS A 385 -35.82 3.64 -53.98
N PRO A 386 -34.55 3.92 -53.63
CA PRO A 386 -34.22 4.83 -52.53
C PRO A 386 -34.64 6.27 -52.87
N PRO A 387 -35.40 6.96 -52.02
CA PRO A 387 -35.30 8.40 -51.95
C PRO A 387 -34.11 8.72 -51.06
N VAL A 388 -33.05 9.22 -51.70
CA VAL A 388 -32.14 10.16 -51.03
C VAL A 388 -33.00 11.34 -50.61
N ALA A 389 -33.43 11.36 -49.35
CA ALA A 389 -34.08 12.51 -48.74
C ALA A 389 -33.71 12.52 -47.26
N ALA A 390 -32.64 13.24 -46.95
CA ALA A 390 -32.35 13.70 -45.60
C ALA A 390 -33.56 14.48 -45.06
N PRO A 391 -34.04 14.20 -43.83
CA PRO A 391 -34.76 15.18 -43.06
C PRO A 391 -33.75 15.87 -42.15
N ALA A 392 -33.27 17.02 -42.59
CA ALA A 392 -32.72 18.03 -41.72
C ALA A 392 -33.79 18.42 -40.69
N ARG A 393 -33.61 18.03 -39.42
CA ARG A 393 -34.30 18.67 -38.29
C ARG A 393 -33.33 19.62 -37.58
N LYS A 394 -33.26 20.82 -38.18
CA LYS A 394 -32.98 22.14 -37.61
C LYS A 394 -32.31 22.16 -36.23
N VAL A 395 -30.98 22.15 -36.23
CA VAL A 395 -30.24 23.04 -35.33
C VAL A 395 -30.32 24.42 -35.98
N HIS A 396 -30.87 25.41 -35.27
CA HIS A 396 -30.71 26.81 -35.65
C HIS A 396 -29.22 27.14 -35.58
N PRO A 397 -28.57 27.55 -36.68
CA PRO A 397 -27.39 28.38 -36.58
C PRO A 397 -27.90 29.80 -36.26
N ALA A 398 -27.61 30.30 -35.07
CA ALA A 398 -27.66 31.74 -34.87
C ALA A 398 -26.68 32.35 -35.87
N ALA A 399 -27.19 33.13 -36.81
CA ALA A 399 -26.39 33.82 -37.81
C ALA A 399 -25.31 34.67 -37.10
N PRO A 400 -24.05 34.66 -37.59
CA PRO A 400 -23.09 35.66 -37.18
C PRO A 400 -23.62 37.01 -37.68
N LYS A 401 -24.03 37.88 -36.75
CA LYS A 401 -24.21 39.29 -37.07
C LYS A 401 -22.88 39.79 -37.62
N ALA A 402 -22.91 40.26 -38.86
CA ALA A 402 -21.88 41.09 -39.44
C ALA A 402 -21.51 42.19 -38.44
N VAL A 403 -20.31 42.10 -37.88
CA VAL A 403 -19.70 43.19 -37.13
C VAL A 403 -19.44 44.28 -38.16
N ALA A 404 -20.22 45.34 -38.06
CA ALA A 404 -19.95 46.59 -38.75
C ALA A 404 -18.52 47.03 -38.45
N GLN A 405 -17.78 47.36 -39.50
CA GLN A 405 -16.48 48.02 -39.40
C GLN A 405 -16.60 49.27 -38.52
N PRO A 406 -15.75 49.45 -37.50
CA PRO A 406 -15.62 50.73 -36.84
C PRO A 406 -14.78 51.65 -37.72
N VAL A 407 -15.39 52.76 -38.13
CA VAL A 407 -14.70 53.94 -38.66
C VAL A 407 -13.75 54.49 -37.58
N PRO A 408 -12.56 55.01 -37.94
CA PRO A 408 -11.51 55.34 -36.98
C PRO A 408 -11.89 56.56 -36.15
N ALA A 409 -12.06 56.39 -34.83
CA ALA A 409 -12.18 57.49 -33.89
C ALA A 409 -10.78 57.95 -33.45
N LYS A 410 -10.59 59.27 -33.54
CA LYS A 410 -9.39 60.03 -33.17
C LYS A 410 -8.91 59.76 -31.73
N PRO A 411 -7.62 59.98 -31.46
CA PRO A 411 -7.01 59.67 -30.16
C PRO A 411 -7.54 60.61 -29.07
N PRO A 412 -7.84 60.12 -27.86
CA PRO A 412 -8.03 61.00 -26.74
C PRO A 412 -6.67 61.58 -26.34
N GLU A 413 -6.67 62.90 -26.21
CA GLU A 413 -5.57 63.70 -25.71
C GLU A 413 -5.06 63.15 -24.37
N SER A 414 -3.76 62.87 -24.35
CA SER A 414 -2.96 62.87 -23.14
C SER A 414 -3.00 64.26 -22.52
N ARG A 415 -3.63 64.38 -21.36
CA ARG A 415 -3.32 65.45 -20.41
C ARG A 415 -2.78 64.86 -19.10
N PRO A 416 -1.75 65.49 -18.53
CA PRO A 416 -0.81 64.86 -17.63
C PRO A 416 -1.32 64.91 -16.19
N VAL A 417 -1.25 63.79 -15.48
CA VAL A 417 -1.18 63.85 -14.02
C VAL A 417 0.29 63.99 -13.66
N ALA A 418 0.69 65.26 -13.49
CA ALA A 418 1.93 65.63 -12.85
C ALA A 418 1.91 65.15 -11.39
N GLU A 419 2.85 64.27 -11.07
CA GLU A 419 3.90 64.55 -10.09
C GLU A 419 3.47 65.18 -8.76
N LYS A 420 3.47 64.36 -7.70
CA LYS A 420 4.00 64.75 -6.40
C LYS A 420 4.81 63.60 -5.79
N SER A 421 6.09 63.56 -6.16
CA SER A 421 7.14 63.35 -5.16
C SER A 421 7.02 64.43 -4.07
N PRO A 422 7.46 64.11 -2.86
CA PRO A 422 8.53 64.94 -2.34
C PRO A 422 9.68 64.08 -1.82
N ALA A 423 10.83 64.28 -2.42
CA ALA A 423 12.12 64.22 -1.75
C ALA A 423 12.73 65.65 -1.84
N PRO A 424 13.90 65.94 -1.23
CA PRO A 424 14.11 66.48 0.11
C PRO A 424 14.86 67.84 0.11
N ALA A 425 15.15 68.43 1.29
CA ALA A 425 16.19 69.44 1.67
C ALA A 425 15.59 70.51 2.64
N ALA A 426 16.25 71.08 3.66
CA ALA A 426 17.66 71.16 4.05
C ALA A 426 17.84 71.55 5.54
N SER A 427 19.09 71.37 6.01
CA SER A 427 19.88 72.07 7.06
C SER A 427 19.45 71.91 8.53
N ASP A 428 20.32 71.71 9.54
CA ASP A 428 21.76 71.85 9.78
C ASP A 428 22.17 70.71 10.77
N GLY A 429 23.38 70.18 10.94
CA GLY A 429 24.74 70.67 10.76
C GLY A 429 25.57 70.20 11.98
N LYS A 430 26.54 69.29 11.76
CA LYS A 430 27.84 69.08 12.45
C LYS A 430 28.24 67.61 12.71
N THR A 431 29.33 67.26 12.03
CA THR A 431 30.34 66.19 12.19
C THR A 431 30.98 66.14 13.59
N PRO A 432 31.77 65.10 14.01
CA PRO A 432 32.81 64.44 13.18
C PRO A 432 33.13 62.93 13.39
N THR A 433 33.79 62.38 12.35
CA THR A 433 34.92 61.39 12.30
C THR A 433 34.81 60.03 13.02
N GLY A 434 35.17 58.87 12.44
CA GLY A 434 35.95 58.62 11.21
C GLY A 434 35.98 57.13 10.79
N GLU A 435 36.59 56.92 9.61
CA GLU A 435 37.29 55.74 9.02
C GLU A 435 37.01 54.34 9.60
N SER A 436 36.79 53.25 8.85
CA SER A 436 37.15 52.86 7.48
C SER A 436 36.39 51.57 7.11
N SER A 437 36.11 51.34 5.84
CA SER A 437 35.61 50.09 5.22
C SER A 437 36.72 49.51 4.31
N PRO A 438 36.61 48.37 3.60
CA PRO A 438 35.77 47.16 3.73
C PRO A 438 36.60 45.84 3.60
N ALA A 439 35.99 44.65 3.75
CA ALA A 439 36.14 43.55 2.77
C ALA A 439 35.32 42.27 3.09
N LYS A 440 34.46 41.91 2.13
CA LYS A 440 34.17 40.59 1.55
C LYS A 440 34.49 39.32 2.38
N VAL A 441 33.47 38.50 2.61
CA VAL A 441 33.62 37.05 2.85
C VAL A 441 32.68 36.26 1.94
N THR A 442 33.27 35.36 1.17
CA THR A 442 32.65 34.20 0.51
C THR A 442 33.14 32.91 1.22
N PRO A 443 32.45 31.77 1.06
CA PRO A 443 32.34 30.73 2.08
C PRO A 443 33.43 29.66 2.00
N VAL A 444 33.66 28.94 3.11
CA VAL A 444 34.55 27.78 3.22
C VAL A 444 33.76 26.56 3.70
N ALA A 445 34.06 25.42 3.06
CA ALA A 445 33.52 24.08 3.29
C ALA A 445 34.35 23.24 4.28
N GLU A 446 33.66 22.26 4.86
CA GLU A 446 34.09 20.96 5.45
C GLU A 446 35.15 20.87 6.57
N ALA A 447 34.76 20.22 7.68
CA ALA A 447 35.45 19.04 8.23
C ALA A 447 34.63 18.35 9.35
N GLN A 448 34.51 17.01 9.26
CA GLN A 448 34.00 16.11 10.30
C GLN A 448 35.03 15.86 11.42
N PRO A 449 34.63 15.50 12.66
CA PRO A 449 35.56 15.14 13.73
C PRO A 449 35.78 13.61 13.86
N GLN A 450 37.05 13.20 14.03
CA GLN A 450 37.48 11.89 14.53
C GLN A 450 38.03 12.00 15.97
N PRO A 451 38.02 10.92 16.77
CA PRO A 451 38.31 10.94 18.22
C PRO A 451 39.79 10.70 18.57
N SER A 452 40.23 11.24 19.72
CA SER A 452 41.57 11.03 20.30
C SER A 452 41.69 9.74 21.14
N PRO A 453 42.90 9.16 21.29
CA PRO A 453 43.15 7.91 22.00
C PRO A 453 43.50 8.12 23.48
N ALA A 454 43.14 7.14 24.32
CA ALA A 454 43.54 7.05 25.73
C ALA A 454 44.57 5.93 25.93
N ALA A 455 45.52 6.18 26.83
CA ALA A 455 46.73 5.41 27.09
C ALA A 455 46.54 4.24 28.07
N GLU A 456 47.37 3.20 27.90
CA GLU A 456 47.70 2.17 28.91
C GLU A 456 48.70 2.70 29.95
N PRO A 457 48.78 2.03 31.11
CA PRO A 457 50.08 1.67 31.66
C PRO A 457 50.22 0.16 31.95
N ALA A 458 51.47 -0.28 31.87
CA ALA A 458 51.96 -1.65 32.06
C ALA A 458 52.54 -1.90 33.48
N GLU A 459 52.92 -3.17 33.68
CA GLU A 459 53.74 -3.79 34.76
C GLU A 459 53.00 -4.21 36.05
N ALA A 460 53.32 -5.32 36.74
CA ALA A 460 54.02 -6.58 36.50
C ALA A 460 53.98 -7.30 37.87
N ASP A 461 53.76 -8.61 37.95
CA ASP A 461 54.66 -9.47 38.75
C ASP A 461 54.44 -10.97 38.49
N GLN A 462 55.56 -11.68 38.57
CA GLN A 462 55.80 -13.07 38.25
C GLN A 462 55.66 -13.94 39.51
N ARG A 463 55.35 -15.24 39.35
CA ARG A 463 56.26 -16.36 39.69
C ARG A 463 55.58 -17.75 39.64
N ARG A 464 56.21 -18.62 38.83
CA ARG A 464 56.72 -20.01 39.11
C ARG A 464 55.74 -21.08 39.64
N LYS A 465 55.81 -22.38 39.30
CA LYS A 465 56.65 -23.23 38.42
C LYS A 465 56.06 -24.67 38.46
N ALA A 466 56.27 -25.45 37.38
CA ALA A 466 56.64 -26.89 37.24
C ALA A 466 55.75 -27.98 37.92
N ASP A 467 55.43 -29.15 37.34
CA ASP A 467 56.21 -30.22 36.65
C ASP A 467 55.35 -30.91 35.54
N ALA A 468 55.84 -31.23 34.32
CA ALA A 468 56.73 -32.30 33.83
C ALA A 468 56.06 -33.68 33.50
N THR A 469 55.62 -33.83 32.23
CA THR A 469 55.80 -34.89 31.17
C THR A 469 56.18 -36.37 31.48
N PRO A 470 56.21 -37.33 30.49
CA PRO A 470 55.76 -37.38 29.08
C PRO A 470 54.89 -38.64 28.76
N ASP A 471 54.29 -38.87 27.57
CA ASP A 471 54.86 -39.37 26.29
C ASP A 471 53.67 -39.57 25.30
N GLY A 472 53.68 -39.42 23.98
CA GLY A 472 54.65 -39.10 22.93
C GLY A 472 53.86 -38.70 21.64
N GLY A 473 54.39 -37.80 20.81
CA GLY A 473 54.84 -38.05 19.42
C GLY A 473 53.72 -38.41 18.44
N LEU A 474 53.38 -37.65 17.38
CA LEU A 474 54.27 -37.13 16.34
C LEU A 474 53.60 -35.99 15.50
N SER A 475 54.42 -34.95 15.24
CA SER A 475 54.51 -34.04 14.09
C SER A 475 53.25 -33.32 13.54
N LYS A 476 53.00 -32.03 13.84
CA LYS A 476 53.53 -30.78 13.21
C LYS A 476 53.46 -30.78 11.67
N ALA A 477 52.62 -29.98 10.98
CA ALA A 477 52.30 -28.53 11.02
C ALA A 477 53.35 -27.64 10.35
N ALA A 478 52.86 -26.76 9.45
CA ALA A 478 53.34 -25.41 9.09
C ALA A 478 53.05 -25.11 7.60
N THR A 479 52.67 -23.93 7.10
CA THR A 479 51.96 -22.71 7.58
C THR A 479 51.95 -21.73 6.39
N ARG A 480 50.90 -20.90 6.26
CA ARG A 480 50.83 -19.51 5.68
C ARG A 480 51.33 -19.34 4.21
N ALA A 481 50.68 -18.60 3.33
CA ALA A 481 50.40 -17.17 3.37
C ALA A 481 49.77 -16.72 2.02
N ASP A 482 49.01 -15.62 2.05
CA ASP A 482 48.80 -14.60 1.00
C ASP A 482 48.20 -14.94 -0.39
N ALA A 483 47.10 -14.24 -0.69
CA ALA A 483 46.67 -13.85 -2.03
C ALA A 483 47.60 -12.72 -2.55
N PRO A 484 47.85 -12.53 -3.86
CA PRO A 484 46.79 -12.05 -4.78
C PRO A 484 46.97 -12.45 -6.27
N ALA A 485 46.12 -11.86 -7.11
CA ALA A 485 46.25 -11.64 -8.55
C ALA A 485 45.48 -12.56 -9.50
N THR A 486 44.57 -11.92 -10.24
CA THR A 486 44.05 -12.36 -11.55
C THR A 486 45.20 -12.44 -12.56
N PRO A 487 45.17 -13.41 -13.48
CA PRO A 487 45.48 -13.06 -14.86
C PRO A 487 44.49 -13.63 -15.88
N ALA A 488 44.49 -12.94 -17.01
CA ALA A 488 43.76 -13.22 -18.22
C ALA A 488 44.17 -14.54 -18.90
N SER A 489 43.24 -14.98 -19.75
CA SER A 489 43.28 -16.01 -20.79
C SER A 489 44.64 -16.34 -21.43
N GLN A 490 44.91 -17.65 -21.56
CA GLN A 490 45.55 -18.30 -22.71
C GLN A 490 45.28 -19.81 -22.68
N ASP A 491 44.70 -20.32 -23.76
CA ASP A 491 44.58 -21.75 -24.09
C ASP A 491 45.96 -22.39 -24.29
N PRO A 492 46.07 -23.70 -24.04
CA PRO A 492 46.25 -24.59 -25.19
C PRO A 492 45.36 -25.84 -25.15
N ALA A 493 44.49 -25.92 -26.16
CA ALA A 493 44.13 -27.10 -26.94
C ALA A 493 44.47 -28.49 -26.35
N GLN A 494 43.45 -29.14 -25.81
CA GLN A 494 43.23 -30.59 -25.93
C GLN A 494 41.72 -30.86 -25.95
N ALA A 495 41.23 -31.45 -27.05
CA ALA A 495 39.89 -32.02 -27.17
C ALA A 495 40.01 -33.49 -27.64
N PRO A 496 39.03 -34.37 -27.40
CA PRO A 496 38.22 -34.56 -26.18
C PRO A 496 38.22 -36.06 -25.74
N PRO A 497 37.42 -36.44 -24.73
CA PRO A 497 36.24 -37.23 -25.10
C PRO A 497 34.93 -36.65 -24.54
N ALA A 498 33.91 -36.79 -25.36
CA ALA A 498 32.53 -36.39 -25.13
C ALA A 498 31.86 -37.25 -24.05
N ASP A 499 31.23 -36.63 -23.06
CA ASP A 499 30.19 -37.23 -22.21
C ASP A 499 29.40 -36.12 -21.47
N ALA A 500 28.89 -35.14 -22.22
CA ALA A 500 27.74 -34.35 -21.74
C ALA A 500 26.48 -35.06 -22.25
N PRO A 501 25.49 -35.37 -21.38
CA PRO A 501 24.25 -36.00 -21.82
C PRO A 501 23.56 -35.10 -22.86
N PRO A 502 22.82 -35.69 -23.82
CA PRO A 502 22.24 -34.94 -24.92
C PRO A 502 21.36 -33.79 -24.39
N LEU A 503 21.48 -32.61 -25.01
CA LEU A 503 20.81 -31.37 -24.63
C LEU A 503 19.27 -31.54 -24.47
N GLN A 504 18.71 -32.48 -25.22
CA GLN A 504 17.29 -32.88 -25.19
C GLN A 504 16.86 -33.53 -23.86
N GLU A 505 17.77 -34.13 -23.09
CA GLU A 505 17.48 -34.70 -21.76
C GLU A 505 17.75 -33.70 -20.62
N LEU A 506 18.70 -32.79 -20.81
CA LEU A 506 19.08 -31.81 -19.79
C LEU A 506 18.08 -30.66 -19.67
N TRP A 507 17.57 -30.18 -20.80
CA TRP A 507 16.68 -29.03 -20.85
C TRP A 507 15.36 -29.26 -20.06
N PRO A 508 14.65 -30.39 -20.21
CA PRO A 508 13.44 -30.66 -19.42
C PRO A 508 13.71 -30.79 -17.92
N LYS A 509 14.86 -31.37 -17.52
CA LYS A 509 15.25 -31.52 -16.11
C LYS A 509 15.53 -30.17 -15.46
N LEU A 510 16.22 -29.27 -16.16
CA LEU A 510 16.46 -27.90 -15.71
C LEU A 510 15.16 -27.11 -15.54
N LEU A 511 14.26 -27.18 -16.52
CA LEU A 511 12.95 -26.52 -16.44
C LEU A 511 12.12 -27.09 -15.27
N GLY A 512 12.16 -28.40 -15.03
CA GLY A 512 11.50 -29.04 -13.90
C GLY A 512 12.02 -28.57 -12.55
N GLU A 513 13.34 -28.46 -12.38
CA GLU A 513 13.93 -27.97 -11.13
C GLU A 513 13.59 -26.50 -10.88
N ILE A 514 13.65 -25.66 -11.92
CA ILE A 514 13.34 -24.22 -11.80
C ILE A 514 11.85 -24.00 -11.56
N ARG A 515 10.96 -24.83 -12.13
CA ARG A 515 9.51 -24.78 -11.90
C ARG A 515 9.16 -24.89 -10.41
N THR A 516 9.86 -25.74 -9.66
CA THR A 516 9.59 -25.93 -8.22
C THR A 516 10.08 -24.78 -7.34
N LYS A 517 11.14 -24.08 -7.77
CA LYS A 517 11.83 -23.07 -6.95
C LYS A 517 11.47 -21.62 -7.32
N ARG A 518 11.31 -21.29 -8.61
CA ARG A 518 11.06 -19.91 -9.12
C ARG A 518 10.25 -19.87 -10.43
N PRO A 519 8.92 -19.75 -10.37
CA PRO A 519 8.05 -19.78 -11.57
C PRO A 519 8.24 -18.60 -12.53
N LEU A 520 8.75 -17.45 -12.06
CA LEU A 520 9.02 -16.29 -12.92
C LEU A 520 10.25 -16.48 -13.83
N ILE A 521 11.26 -17.22 -13.37
CA ILE A 521 12.44 -17.52 -14.19
C ILE A 521 12.09 -18.56 -15.26
N LEU A 522 11.15 -19.47 -14.94
CA LEU A 522 10.64 -20.46 -15.88
C LEU A 522 10.01 -19.79 -17.11
N SER A 523 9.16 -18.78 -16.94
CA SER A 523 8.50 -18.11 -18.07
C SER A 523 9.48 -17.37 -19.01
N TRP A 524 10.66 -16.98 -18.50
CA TRP A 524 11.73 -16.43 -19.32
C TRP A 524 12.55 -17.52 -20.01
N LEU A 525 12.82 -18.64 -19.33
CA LEU A 525 13.54 -19.78 -19.93
C LEU A 525 12.71 -20.52 -20.98
N GLU A 526 11.38 -20.56 -20.84
CA GLU A 526 10.47 -21.14 -21.85
C GLU A 526 10.55 -20.41 -23.21
N LYS A 527 11.01 -19.15 -23.20
CA LYS A 527 11.24 -18.34 -24.41
C LYS A 527 12.65 -18.49 -24.99
N ALA A 528 13.52 -19.24 -24.31
CA ALA A 528 14.91 -19.46 -24.72
C ALA A 528 15.04 -20.79 -25.47
N VAL A 529 15.94 -20.82 -26.46
CA VAL A 529 16.37 -22.05 -27.14
C VAL A 529 17.75 -22.44 -26.63
N PRO A 530 17.95 -23.65 -26.10
CA PRO A 530 19.28 -24.10 -25.73
C PRO A 530 20.12 -24.34 -27.01
N LEU A 531 21.24 -23.64 -27.14
CA LEU A 531 22.11 -23.69 -28.32
C LEU A 531 23.20 -24.76 -28.20
N GLY A 532 23.56 -25.14 -26.98
CA GLY A 532 24.54 -26.17 -26.70
C GLY A 532 25.32 -25.93 -25.41
N THR A 533 26.17 -26.90 -25.09
CA THR A 533 27.12 -26.84 -23.98
C THR A 533 28.53 -27.12 -24.50
N GLU A 534 29.41 -26.13 -24.39
CA GLU A 534 30.83 -26.22 -24.78
C GLU A 534 31.67 -25.73 -23.58
N ASP A 535 32.72 -26.47 -23.21
CA ASP A 535 33.75 -26.04 -22.24
C ASP A 535 33.23 -25.46 -20.90
N GLY A 536 32.20 -26.09 -20.31
CA GLY A 536 31.62 -25.62 -19.05
C GLY A 536 30.75 -24.36 -19.18
N VAL A 537 30.37 -24.00 -20.41
CA VAL A 537 29.44 -22.91 -20.72
C VAL A 537 28.16 -23.46 -21.31
N PHE A 538 27.02 -23.07 -20.75
CA PHE A 538 25.69 -23.36 -21.26
C PHE A 538 25.19 -22.14 -22.05
N ARG A 539 24.96 -22.30 -23.36
CA ARG A 539 24.53 -21.20 -24.24
C ARG A 539 23.03 -21.23 -24.50
N LEU A 540 22.37 -20.09 -24.29
CA LEU A 540 20.97 -19.84 -24.59
C LEU A 540 20.81 -18.82 -25.72
N GLY A 541 19.94 -19.12 -26.67
CA GLY A 541 19.54 -18.20 -27.73
C GLY A 541 18.15 -17.64 -27.47
N PHE A 542 18.01 -16.32 -27.57
CA PHE A 542 16.71 -15.63 -27.53
C PHE A 542 16.36 -15.05 -28.91
N PRO A 543 15.07 -15.04 -29.30
CA PRO A 543 14.60 -14.28 -30.47
C PRO A 543 14.82 -12.78 -30.29
N GLU A 544 14.92 -12.04 -31.40
CA GLU A 544 15.12 -10.57 -31.38
C GLU A 544 14.02 -9.79 -30.63
N SER A 545 12.81 -10.34 -30.57
CA SER A 545 11.67 -9.75 -29.84
C SER A 545 11.79 -9.84 -28.30
N GLU A 546 12.75 -10.60 -27.77
CA GLU A 546 12.85 -10.94 -26.34
C GLU A 546 14.09 -10.35 -25.65
N THR A 547 14.60 -9.22 -26.16
CA THR A 547 15.71 -8.41 -25.60
C THR A 547 15.54 -8.11 -24.10
N LEU A 548 14.37 -7.64 -23.69
CA LEU A 548 14.06 -7.31 -22.29
C LEU A 548 14.04 -8.55 -21.37
N THR A 549 13.64 -9.70 -21.91
CA THR A 549 13.61 -10.98 -21.21
C THR A 549 15.03 -11.48 -20.95
N LEU A 550 15.91 -11.36 -21.95
CA LEU A 550 17.34 -11.67 -21.82
C LEU A 550 18.01 -10.82 -20.74
N GLU A 551 17.82 -9.50 -20.75
CA GLU A 551 18.39 -8.60 -19.73
C GLU A 551 17.93 -8.96 -18.31
N SER A 552 16.64 -9.31 -18.16
CA SER A 552 16.06 -9.71 -16.88
C SER A 552 16.59 -11.05 -16.38
N LEU A 553 16.81 -12.00 -17.28
CA LEU A 553 17.37 -13.32 -16.99
C LEU A 553 18.86 -13.24 -16.63
N MET A 554 19.63 -12.37 -17.30
CA MET A 554 21.07 -12.20 -17.09
C MET A 554 21.45 -11.32 -15.88
N ARG A 555 20.47 -10.78 -15.14
CA ARG A 555 20.73 -10.11 -13.86
C ARG A 555 21.48 -11.04 -12.90
N ALA A 556 22.43 -10.50 -12.15
CA ALA A 556 23.39 -11.26 -11.33
C ALA A 556 22.76 -12.33 -10.42
N ASN A 557 21.61 -12.04 -9.79
CA ASN A 557 20.92 -13.00 -8.91
C ASN A 557 20.23 -14.14 -9.68
N ASN A 558 19.69 -13.85 -10.87
CA ASN A 558 18.98 -14.84 -11.69
C ASN A 558 19.98 -15.75 -12.42
N ARG A 559 21.03 -15.15 -12.98
CA ARG A 559 22.16 -15.87 -13.59
C ARG A 559 22.80 -16.86 -12.62
N LYS A 560 23.20 -16.40 -11.42
CA LYS A 560 23.82 -17.27 -10.40
C LYS A 560 22.91 -18.43 -9.98
N PHE A 561 21.61 -18.19 -9.92
CA PHE A 561 20.63 -19.22 -9.59
C PHE A 561 20.56 -20.31 -10.66
N ILE A 562 20.50 -19.92 -11.94
CA ILE A 562 20.49 -20.86 -13.07
C ILE A 562 21.82 -21.61 -13.16
N GLU A 563 22.95 -20.93 -12.99
CA GLU A 563 24.28 -21.55 -12.94
C GLU A 563 24.42 -22.56 -11.80
N THR A 564 23.85 -22.26 -10.62
CA THR A 564 23.82 -23.19 -9.48
C THR A 564 22.98 -24.43 -9.78
N ALA A 565 21.80 -24.27 -10.39
CA ALA A 565 20.94 -25.37 -10.78
C ALA A 565 21.62 -26.26 -11.86
N LEU A 566 22.20 -25.63 -12.89
CA LEU A 566 22.99 -26.34 -13.91
C LEU A 566 24.16 -27.10 -13.29
N SER A 567 24.86 -26.49 -12.32
CA SER A 567 26.01 -27.13 -11.66
C SER A 567 25.60 -28.29 -10.76
N GLN A 568 24.43 -28.23 -10.14
CA GLN A 568 23.86 -29.33 -9.36
C GLN A 568 23.42 -30.50 -10.25
N LEU A 569 22.81 -30.21 -11.41
CA LEU A 569 22.35 -31.23 -12.36
C LEU A 569 23.50 -31.93 -13.10
N LEU A 570 24.59 -31.22 -13.39
CA LEU A 570 25.72 -31.71 -14.18
C LEU A 570 26.93 -32.12 -13.33
N GLY A 571 26.89 -31.90 -12.01
CA GLY A 571 27.96 -32.27 -11.07
C GLY A 571 29.29 -31.53 -11.27
N ARG A 572 29.30 -30.44 -12.05
CA ARG A 572 30.47 -29.61 -12.37
C ARG A 572 30.05 -28.14 -12.48
N PRO A 573 30.93 -27.16 -12.23
CA PRO A 573 30.57 -25.75 -12.37
C PRO A 573 30.29 -25.40 -13.83
N TYR A 574 29.10 -24.85 -14.10
CA TYR A 574 28.71 -24.33 -15.42
C TYR A 574 28.45 -22.82 -15.36
N ARG A 575 28.89 -22.11 -16.37
CA ARG A 575 28.60 -20.69 -16.60
C ARG A 575 27.45 -20.56 -17.60
N LEU A 576 26.55 -19.61 -17.38
CA LEU A 576 25.46 -19.30 -18.30
C LEU A 576 25.87 -18.15 -19.21
N GLU A 577 25.72 -18.36 -20.51
CA GLU A 577 25.80 -17.33 -21.54
C GLU A 577 24.49 -17.31 -22.33
N ALA A 578 24.02 -16.11 -22.65
CA ALA A 578 22.80 -15.94 -23.39
C ALA A 578 22.96 -14.81 -24.42
N GLU A 579 22.52 -15.06 -25.64
CA GLU A 579 22.67 -14.16 -26.78
C GLU A 579 21.37 -14.03 -27.57
N ILE A 580 21.23 -12.91 -28.29
CA ILE A 580 20.16 -12.71 -29.25
C ILE A 580 20.62 -13.28 -30.59
N ARG A 581 19.81 -14.14 -31.20
CA ARG A 581 20.17 -14.77 -32.48
C ARG A 581 19.07 -14.59 -33.53
N ALA A 582 19.44 -13.94 -34.63
CA ALA A 582 18.59 -13.76 -35.80
C ALA A 582 18.23 -15.12 -36.43
N GLY A 583 16.95 -15.33 -36.76
CA GLY A 583 16.46 -16.56 -37.38
C GLY A 583 15.99 -17.65 -36.42
N LEU A 584 16.00 -17.41 -35.10
CA LEU A 584 15.24 -18.23 -34.14
C LEU A 584 13.75 -17.90 -34.30
N GLY A 585 12.98 -18.81 -34.88
CA GLY A 585 11.51 -18.69 -34.92
C GLY A 585 10.92 -18.63 -33.50
N PRO A 586 9.70 -18.12 -33.32
CA PRO A 586 9.03 -18.19 -32.03
C PRO A 586 9.04 -19.65 -31.57
N VAL A 587 9.63 -19.91 -30.40
CA VAL A 587 9.54 -21.23 -29.78
C VAL A 587 8.05 -21.42 -29.52
N ALA A 588 7.41 -22.25 -30.34
CA ALA A 588 6.05 -22.68 -30.08
C ALA A 588 6.09 -23.21 -28.64
N ALA A 589 5.29 -22.60 -27.76
CA ALA A 589 5.10 -23.09 -26.41
C ALA A 589 4.93 -24.61 -26.54
N ALA A 590 5.86 -25.38 -25.96
CA ALA A 590 5.77 -26.83 -26.00
C ALA A 590 4.31 -27.16 -25.65
N PRO A 591 3.63 -28.02 -26.44
CA PRO A 591 2.23 -28.34 -26.17
C PRO A 591 2.16 -28.64 -24.68
N ARG A 592 1.33 -27.91 -23.94
CA ARG A 592 0.97 -28.32 -22.59
C ARG A 592 0.54 -29.77 -22.78
N ALA A 593 1.38 -30.70 -22.34
CA ALA A 593 0.88 -32.03 -22.08
C ALA A 593 -0.24 -31.76 -21.08
N GLU A 594 -1.49 -31.81 -21.54
CA GLU A 594 -2.63 -31.98 -20.67
C GLU A 594 -2.32 -33.27 -19.93
N ALA A 595 -1.65 -33.11 -18.78
CA ALA A 595 -1.62 -34.14 -17.79
C ALA A 595 -3.10 -34.42 -17.53
N ASP A 596 -3.52 -35.63 -17.87
CA ASP A 596 -4.85 -36.13 -17.54
C ASP A 596 -5.15 -35.67 -16.11
N PRO A 597 -6.21 -34.87 -15.87
CA PRO A 597 -6.47 -34.28 -14.56
C PRO A 597 -6.43 -35.34 -13.45
N THR A 598 -6.76 -36.58 -13.79
CA THR A 598 -6.74 -37.73 -12.88
C THR A 598 -5.33 -38.13 -12.40
N GLU A 599 -4.25 -37.88 -13.14
CA GLU A 599 -2.88 -38.18 -12.72
C GLU A 599 -2.38 -37.23 -11.63
N VAL A 600 -2.79 -35.96 -11.68
CA VAL A 600 -2.44 -34.96 -10.66
C VAL A 600 -3.06 -35.35 -9.31
N PHE A 601 -4.28 -35.88 -9.32
CA PHE A 601 -4.98 -36.33 -8.12
C PHE A 601 -4.47 -37.68 -7.58
N LYS A 602 -3.94 -38.57 -8.45
CA LYS A 602 -3.34 -39.87 -8.03
C LYS A 602 -2.06 -39.71 -7.21
N ASN A 603 -1.37 -38.58 -7.34
CA ASN A 603 -0.12 -38.28 -6.63
C ASN A 603 -0.33 -37.46 -5.35
N ASP A 604 -1.57 -37.06 -5.04
CA ASP A 604 -1.88 -36.36 -3.79
C ASP A 604 -1.98 -37.36 -2.61
N PRO A 605 -1.21 -37.16 -1.52
CA PRO A 605 -1.21 -38.05 -0.35
C PRO A 605 -2.57 -38.22 0.33
N LEU A 606 -3.41 -37.17 0.33
CA LEU A 606 -4.74 -37.20 0.94
C LEU A 606 -5.73 -38.00 0.08
N ILE A 607 -5.64 -37.85 -1.24
CA ILE A 607 -6.52 -38.55 -2.18
C ILE A 607 -6.18 -40.04 -2.20
N ARG A 608 -4.89 -40.43 -2.17
CA ARG A 608 -4.51 -41.85 -1.99
C ARG A 608 -5.10 -42.47 -0.74
N LYS A 609 -5.04 -41.75 0.37
CA LYS A 609 -5.59 -42.22 1.65
C LYS A 609 -7.12 -42.35 1.58
N ALA A 610 -7.80 -41.45 0.86
CA ALA A 610 -9.23 -41.56 0.59
C ALA A 610 -9.57 -42.74 -0.33
N LEU A 611 -8.81 -42.96 -1.41
CA LEU A 611 -9.01 -44.10 -2.32
C LEU A 611 -8.82 -45.44 -1.60
N GLU A 612 -7.84 -45.55 -0.69
CA GLU A 612 -7.65 -46.75 0.15
C GLU A 612 -8.80 -46.97 1.15
N ILE A 613 -9.25 -45.91 1.82
CA ILE A 613 -10.33 -46.00 2.83
C ILE A 613 -11.66 -46.35 2.17
N PHE A 614 -11.96 -45.77 1.01
CA PHE A 614 -13.28 -45.87 0.37
C PHE A 614 -13.33 -46.87 -0.80
N ARG A 615 -12.20 -47.48 -1.19
CA ARG A 615 -12.07 -48.35 -2.38
C ARG A 615 -12.67 -47.71 -3.64
N ALA A 616 -12.47 -46.40 -3.79
CA ALA A 616 -13.05 -45.62 -4.87
C ALA A 616 -12.09 -45.52 -6.07
N GLU A 617 -12.62 -45.21 -7.25
CA GLU A 617 -11.86 -44.91 -8.46
C GLU A 617 -12.12 -43.46 -8.89
N ILE A 618 -11.09 -42.79 -9.44
CA ILE A 618 -11.22 -41.42 -9.95
C ILE A 618 -11.70 -41.50 -11.40
N GLN A 619 -12.88 -40.95 -11.69
CA GLN A 619 -13.39 -40.75 -13.05
C GLN A 619 -13.24 -39.27 -13.46
N ALA A 620 -12.86 -39.04 -14.72
CA ALA A 620 -12.94 -37.72 -15.32
C ALA A 620 -14.41 -37.33 -15.55
N ALA A 621 -14.81 -36.14 -15.12
CA ALA A 621 -16.16 -35.65 -15.35
C ALA A 621 -16.34 -35.29 -16.85
N GLU A 622 -17.33 -35.87 -17.52
CA GLU A 622 -17.71 -35.46 -18.86
C GLU A 622 -18.31 -34.03 -18.82
N PRO A 623 -17.98 -33.15 -19.79
CA PRO A 623 -18.52 -31.80 -19.83
C PRO A 623 -20.01 -31.85 -20.18
N GLY A 624 -20.86 -31.40 -19.24
CA GLY A 624 -22.31 -31.25 -19.40
C GLY A 624 -22.73 -29.89 -19.91
#